data_AF-A0A8J1YZG0-F1
#
_entry.id   AF-A0A8J1YZG0-F1
#
_cell.length_a   1.000
_cell.length_b   1.000
_cell.length_c   1.000
_cell.angle_alpha   90.00
_cell.angle_beta   90.00
_cell.angle_gamma   90.00
#
_symmetry.space_group_name_H-M   'P 1'
#
loop_
_entity.id
_entity.type
_entity.pdbx_description
1 polymer ?
#
loop_
_entity_poly.entity_id
_entity_poly.type
_entity_poly.pdbx_seq_one_letter_code
_entity_poly.pdbx_strand_id
1 'polypeptide(L)'
;MASADPPPSHVASGEKDCACDSGRSAVPPFFPMVRKGCEEVSAGLFQCLSRGEPGNREDGEETLRRCDFTAYEKCFLDSVNKPGAVKPLVKVAFD
;
A
#
# COMPACT_ATOMS: atom_id res chain seq x y z
N MET A 1 1.01 26.84 39.62
CA MET A 1 1.78 26.67 38.38
C MET A 1 2.53 25.35 38.51
N ALA A 2 2.06 24.32 37.80
CA ALA A 2 2.65 22.99 37.87
C ALA A 2 3.85 22.94 36.92
N SER A 3 5.03 22.69 37.47
CA SER A 3 6.21 22.27 36.73
C SER A 3 5.99 20.84 36.24
N ALA A 4 6.20 20.59 34.96
CA ALA A 4 6.28 19.25 34.40
C ALA A 4 7.65 19.11 33.73
N ASP A 5 8.57 18.44 34.43
CA ASP A 5 9.76 17.85 33.82
C ASP A 5 9.34 16.65 32.97
N PRO A 6 9.75 16.54 31.69
CA PRO A 6 9.64 15.28 30.95
C PRO A 6 10.77 14.32 31.36
N PRO A 7 10.49 13.00 31.50
CA PRO A 7 11.52 12.00 31.82
C PRO A 7 12.45 11.72 30.60
N PRO A 8 13.69 11.25 30.84
CA PRO A 8 14.64 10.91 29.79
C PRO A 8 14.55 9.45 29.33
N SER A 9 15.27 9.21 28.24
CA SER A 9 15.88 7.95 27.81
C SER A 9 15.08 7.01 26.93
N HIS A 10 15.48 7.03 25.66
CA HIS A 10 16.14 5.90 24.98
C HIS A 10 15.70 4.50 25.38
N VAL A 11 15.05 3.81 24.45
CA VAL A 11 15.26 2.37 24.28
C VAL A 11 15.11 1.98 22.81
N ALA A 12 16.26 1.58 22.26
CA ALA A 12 16.42 0.52 21.28
C ALA A 12 15.72 0.68 19.92
N SER A 13 16.26 1.57 19.08
CA SER A 13 16.43 1.23 17.67
C SER A 13 17.35 0.00 17.61
N GLY A 14 16.76 -1.18 17.53
CA GLY A 14 17.47 -2.34 17.04
C GLY A 14 17.79 -2.10 15.57
N GLU A 15 18.94 -1.49 15.30
CA GLU A 15 19.66 -1.65 14.03
C GLU A 15 19.92 -3.14 13.86
N LYS A 16 18.98 -3.82 13.20
CA LYS A 16 19.24 -5.12 12.61
C LYS A 16 19.66 -4.85 11.19
N ASP A 17 20.97 -4.80 11.02
CA ASP A 17 21.73 -4.94 9.79
C ASP A 17 20.85 -4.99 8.53
N CYS A 18 20.74 -3.85 7.84
CA CYS A 18 20.36 -3.84 6.45
C CYS A 18 21.48 -4.57 5.69
N ALA A 19 21.36 -5.89 5.59
CA ALA A 19 22.12 -6.65 4.61
C ALA A 19 21.79 -6.04 3.23
N CYS A 20 22.78 -5.37 2.66
CA CYS A 20 22.75 -4.90 1.29
C CYS A 20 22.67 -6.12 0.37
N ASP A 21 21.46 -6.63 0.13
CA ASP A 21 21.19 -7.52 -1.00
C ASP A 21 21.20 -6.64 -2.25
N SER A 22 22.37 -6.55 -2.86
CA SER A 22 22.60 -5.88 -4.13
C SER A 22 21.79 -6.58 -5.22
N GLY A 23 20.59 -6.08 -5.52
CA GLY A 23 20.08 -6.11 -6.89
C GLY A 23 18.62 -6.47 -7.15
N ARG A 24 17.76 -6.74 -6.15
CA ARG A 24 16.31 -6.92 -6.39
C ARG A 24 15.47 -6.42 -5.23
N SER A 25 15.10 -5.14 -5.25
CA SER A 25 14.11 -4.64 -4.29
C SER A 25 12.72 -5.08 -4.73
N ALA A 26 12.02 -5.81 -3.86
CA ALA A 26 10.69 -6.35 -4.13
C ALA A 26 9.65 -5.46 -3.45
N VAL A 27 9.00 -4.59 -4.22
CA VAL A 27 8.02 -3.61 -3.71
C VAL A 27 6.60 -4.05 -4.01
N PRO A 28 5.61 -3.67 -3.18
CA PRO A 28 4.20 -3.83 -3.56
C PRO A 28 3.91 -3.05 -4.86
N PRO A 29 2.93 -3.49 -5.66
CA PRO A 29 2.54 -2.78 -6.86
C PRO A 29 2.01 -1.39 -6.52
N PHE A 30 2.29 -0.44 -7.40
CA PHE A 30 1.74 0.92 -7.30
C PHE A 30 0.24 0.96 -7.66
N PHE A 31 -0.20 0.10 -8.58
CA PHE A 31 -1.59 0.04 -9.02
C PHE A 31 -2.36 -1.07 -8.32
N PRO A 32 -3.65 -0.86 -7.99
CA PRO A 32 -4.50 -1.91 -7.46
C PRO A 32 -4.57 -3.08 -8.46
N MET A 33 -4.44 -4.32 -7.98
CA MET A 33 -4.52 -5.51 -8.82
C MET A 33 -5.75 -6.32 -8.48
N VAL A 34 -6.35 -6.91 -9.50
CA VAL A 34 -7.43 -7.87 -9.32
C VAL A 34 -6.86 -9.20 -8.86
N ARG A 35 -7.27 -9.64 -7.68
CA ARG A 35 -6.95 -10.97 -7.15
C ARG A 35 -8.14 -11.91 -7.29
N LYS A 36 -7.84 -13.20 -7.43
CA LYS A 36 -8.88 -14.25 -7.47
C LYS A 36 -9.75 -14.18 -6.21
N GLY A 37 -11.06 -14.03 -6.39
CA GLY A 37 -12.04 -13.86 -5.32
C GLY A 37 -12.26 -12.42 -4.85
N CYS A 38 -11.61 -11.43 -5.48
CA CYS A 38 -11.81 -10.00 -5.22
C CYS A 38 -12.32 -9.24 -6.47
N GLU A 39 -12.80 -9.93 -7.49
CA GLU A 39 -13.18 -9.36 -8.79
C GLU A 39 -14.30 -8.32 -8.65
N GLU A 40 -15.34 -8.61 -7.88
CA GLU A 40 -16.49 -7.71 -7.73
C GLU A 40 -16.12 -6.40 -7.02
N VAL A 41 -15.40 -6.49 -5.90
CA VAL A 41 -14.94 -5.30 -5.16
C VAL A 41 -13.92 -4.48 -5.96
N SER A 42 -13.06 -5.16 -6.75
CA SER A 42 -12.11 -4.49 -7.63
C SER A 42 -12.81 -3.78 -8.79
N ALA A 43 -13.83 -4.42 -9.40
CA ALA A 43 -14.62 -3.83 -10.46
C ALA A 43 -15.37 -2.57 -9.98
N GLY A 44 -15.97 -2.63 -8.78
CA GLY A 44 -16.62 -1.46 -8.16
C GLY A 44 -15.64 -0.30 -7.93
N LEU A 45 -14.46 -0.58 -7.39
CA LEU A 45 -13.42 0.43 -7.21
C LEU A 45 -12.99 1.05 -8.55
N PHE A 46 -12.68 0.23 -9.56
CA PHE A 46 -12.25 0.72 -10.87
C PHE A 46 -13.33 1.50 -11.60
N GLN A 47 -14.60 1.11 -11.46
CA GLN A 47 -15.70 1.89 -11.99
C GLN A 47 -15.77 3.28 -11.34
N CYS A 48 -15.53 3.39 -10.03
CA CYS A 48 -15.45 4.68 -9.37
C CYS A 48 -14.26 5.51 -9.88
N LEU A 49 -13.07 4.91 -9.96
CA LEU A 49 -11.86 5.57 -10.42
C LEU A 49 -11.94 6.02 -11.90
N SER A 50 -12.66 5.27 -12.74
CA SER A 50 -12.86 5.60 -14.15
C SER A 50 -13.69 6.86 -14.41
N ARG A 51 -14.26 7.46 -13.35
CA ARG A 51 -15.00 8.74 -13.46
C ARG A 51 -14.08 9.95 -13.53
N GLY A 52 -12.81 9.79 -13.19
CA GLY A 52 -11.83 10.86 -13.34
C GLY A 52 -11.41 11.05 -14.79
N GLU A 53 -11.11 12.28 -15.17
CA GLU A 53 -10.66 12.69 -16.48
C GLU A 53 -9.19 12.31 -16.70
N PRO A 54 -8.87 11.46 -17.69
CA PRO A 54 -7.50 11.04 -17.96
C PRO A 54 -6.59 12.22 -18.31
N GLY A 55 -5.40 12.25 -17.71
CA GLY A 55 -4.39 13.30 -17.94
C GLY A 55 -4.61 14.57 -17.10
N ASN A 56 -5.73 14.69 -16.39
CA ASN A 56 -5.95 15.76 -15.43
C ASN A 56 -5.51 15.33 -14.02
N ARG A 57 -4.43 15.92 -13.51
CA ARG A 57 -3.87 15.58 -12.19
C ARG A 57 -4.83 15.92 -11.05
N GLU A 58 -5.44 17.09 -11.08
CA GLU A 58 -6.29 17.59 -9.98
C GLU A 58 -7.55 16.74 -9.84
N ASP A 59 -8.18 16.45 -10.98
CA ASP A 59 -9.35 15.59 -11.02
C ASP A 59 -9.01 14.13 -10.64
N GLY A 60 -7.82 13.64 -11.02
CA GLY A 60 -7.31 12.35 -10.56
C GLY A 60 -7.14 12.29 -9.04
N GLU A 61 -6.55 13.32 -8.42
CA GLU A 61 -6.41 13.41 -6.97
C GLU A 61 -7.75 13.50 -6.26
N GLU A 62 -8.71 14.27 -6.79
CA GLU A 62 -10.07 14.35 -6.25
C GLU A 62 -10.78 12.99 -6.33
N THR A 63 -10.70 12.33 -7.48
CA THR A 63 -11.30 11.01 -7.70
C THR A 63 -10.72 9.97 -6.73
N LEU A 64 -9.41 9.98 -6.49
CA LEU A 64 -8.76 9.13 -5.50
C LEU A 64 -9.28 9.38 -4.07
N ARG A 65 -9.54 10.64 -3.70
CA ARG A 65 -10.10 10.97 -2.37
C ARG A 65 -11.57 10.57 -2.22
N ARG A 66 -12.33 10.56 -3.31
CA ARG A 66 -13.78 10.30 -3.31
C ARG A 66 -14.12 8.81 -3.33
N CYS A 67 -13.32 8.00 -4.01
CA CYS A 67 -13.59 6.56 -4.13
C CYS A 67 -13.22 5.83 -2.82
N ASP A 68 -14.08 4.90 -2.40
CA ASP A 68 -13.82 4.08 -1.21
C ASP A 68 -12.97 2.86 -1.55
N PHE A 69 -11.80 2.77 -0.91
CA PHE A 69 -10.86 1.67 -1.07
C PHE A 69 -11.06 0.55 -0.04
N THR A 70 -11.88 0.75 1.00
CA THR A 70 -11.96 -0.12 2.19
C THR A 70 -12.26 -1.58 1.83
N ALA A 71 -13.29 -1.83 1.01
CA ALA A 71 -13.69 -3.18 0.64
C ALA A 71 -12.63 -3.89 -0.22
N TYR A 72 -12.01 -3.14 -1.15
CA TYR A 72 -10.92 -3.63 -1.97
C TYR A 72 -9.69 -3.97 -1.12
N GLU A 73 -9.25 -3.05 -0.26
CA GLU A 73 -8.08 -3.22 0.61
C GLU A 73 -8.24 -4.42 1.53
N LYS A 74 -9.41 -4.55 2.16
CA LYS A 74 -9.73 -5.72 2.99
C LYS A 74 -9.60 -7.01 2.21
N CYS A 75 -10.25 -7.11 1.03
CA CYS A 75 -10.18 -8.32 0.22
C CYS A 75 -8.76 -8.63 -0.26
N PHE A 76 -8.02 -7.59 -0.68
CA PHE A 76 -6.65 -7.71 -1.13
C PHE A 76 -5.74 -8.23 0.00
N LEU A 77 -5.81 -7.62 1.18
CA LEU A 77 -5.03 -8.01 2.37
C LEU A 77 -5.35 -9.43 2.81
N ASP A 78 -6.62 -9.78 2.92
CA ASP A 78 -7.05 -11.15 3.24
C ASP A 78 -6.51 -12.14 2.20
N SER A 79 -6.54 -11.77 0.92
CA SER A 79 -6.04 -12.62 -0.14
C SER A 79 -4.52 -12.82 -0.07
N VAL A 80 -3.72 -11.80 0.28
CA VAL A 80 -2.23 -11.90 0.32
C VAL A 80 -1.73 -12.54 1.61
N ASN A 81 -2.52 -12.50 2.68
CA ASN A 81 -2.18 -13.09 3.97
C ASN A 81 -2.62 -14.57 4.08
N LYS A 82 -3.36 -15.10 3.10
CA LYS A 82 -3.69 -16.54 3.05
C LYS A 82 -2.40 -17.40 3.01
N PRO A 83 -2.34 -18.49 3.81
CA PRO A 83 -1.22 -19.42 3.74
C PRO A 83 -1.00 -19.94 2.32
N GLY A 84 0.24 -19.87 1.83
CA GLY A 84 0.60 -20.29 0.47
C GLY A 84 0.22 -19.30 -0.65
N ALA A 85 -0.34 -18.13 -0.32
CA ALA A 85 -0.58 -17.09 -1.31
C ALA A 85 0.74 -16.50 -1.83
N VAL A 86 0.84 -16.36 -3.16
CA VAL A 86 1.94 -15.62 -3.78
C VAL A 86 1.76 -14.13 -3.49
N LYS A 87 2.74 -13.52 -2.81
CA LYS A 87 2.77 -12.08 -2.60
C LYS A 87 3.07 -11.40 -3.93
N PRO A 88 2.24 -10.44 -4.36
CA PRO A 88 2.47 -9.77 -5.63
C PRO A 88 3.53 -8.70 -5.40
N LEU A 89 4.79 -9.08 -5.62
CA LEU A 89 5.93 -8.19 -5.48
C LEU A 89 6.45 -7.85 -6.87
N VAL A 90 6.66 -6.57 -7.12
CA VAL A 90 7.32 -6.05 -8.32
C VAL A 90 8.82 -6.03 -8.05
N LYS A 91 9.60 -6.70 -8.92
CA LYS A 91 11.06 -6.65 -8.86
C LYS A 91 11.53 -5.35 -9.47
N VAL A 92 12.20 -4.52 -8.67
CA VAL A 92 12.85 -3.29 -9.13
C VAL A 92 14.34 -3.60 -9.31
N ALA A 93 14.84 -3.40 -10.52
CA ALA A 93 16.27 -3.29 -10.79
C ALA A 93 16.60 -1.80 -10.84
N PHE A 94 17.61 -1.38 -10.09
CA PHE A 94 18.18 -0.04 -10.20
C PHE A 94 19.40 -0.17 -11.11
N ASP A 95 19.32 0.43 -12.29
CA ASP A 95 20.45 0.59 -13.22
C ASP A 95 21.32 1.78 -12.80
#